data_AF-A0A349K543-F1
#
_entry.id   AF-A0A349K543-F1
#
_cell.length_a   1.000
_cell.length_b   1.000
_cell.length_c   1.000
_cell.angle_alpha   90.00
_cell.angle_beta   90.00
_cell.angle_gamma   90.00
#
_symmetry.space_group_name_H-M   'P 1'
#
loop_
_entity.id
_entity.type
_entity.pdbx_description
1 polymer ?
#
loop_
_entity_poly.entity_id
_entity_poly.type
_entity_poly.pdbx_seq_one_letter_code
_entity_poly.pdbx_strand_id
1 'polypeptide(L)'
;IESKPDVTPVLIRVRPKTGAAADPGEIYFFSEDGQVTSEPAQKVKRQPDGSYLISGTRSEFSPKKKTTLPGTLVASRGWAGGKPLSAFRAEPAYPGK
;
A
#
# COMPACT_ATOMS: atom_id res chain seq x y z
N ILE A 1 -1.16 -9.70 7.15
CA ILE A 1 -0.40 -8.88 6.18
C ILE A 1 1.04 -9.34 6.35
N GLU A 2 1.76 -9.66 5.27
CA GLU A 2 3.10 -10.25 5.32
C GLU A 2 4.15 -9.50 4.48
N SER A 3 5.18 -8.96 5.15
CA SER A 3 6.43 -8.28 4.80
C SER A 3 7.48 -8.54 5.91
N LYS A 4 8.48 -9.41 5.69
CA LYS A 4 9.61 -9.58 6.61
C LYS A 4 10.39 -8.26 6.83
N PRO A 5 11.03 -8.03 8.00
CA PRO A 5 11.92 -6.88 8.18
C PRO A 5 13.10 -6.94 7.21
N ASP A 6 13.52 -5.77 6.71
CA ASP A 6 14.69 -5.58 5.83
C ASP A 6 14.62 -6.23 4.44
N VAL A 7 13.43 -6.63 3.98
CA VAL A 7 13.24 -7.14 2.62
C VAL A 7 12.86 -5.99 1.68
N THR A 8 13.70 -5.80 0.67
CA THR A 8 13.36 -5.04 -0.53
C THR A 8 12.88 -6.03 -1.60
N PRO A 9 11.65 -5.91 -2.11
CA PRO A 9 10.70 -4.81 -1.93
C PRO A 9 9.76 -4.94 -0.72
N VAL A 10 9.22 -3.81 -0.27
CA VAL A 10 8.07 -3.73 0.64
C VAL A 10 6.81 -4.09 -0.13
N LEU A 11 6.02 -5.01 0.43
CA LEU A 11 4.78 -5.47 -0.18
C LEU A 11 3.57 -5.02 0.65
N ILE A 12 2.64 -4.33 0.00
CA ILE A 12 1.40 -3.84 0.60
C ILE A 12 0.24 -4.45 -0.17
N ARG A 13 -0.59 -5.24 0.52
CA ARG A 13 -1.77 -5.88 -0.07
C ARG A 13 -3.03 -5.14 0.32
N VAL A 14 -3.74 -4.62 -0.67
CA VAL A 14 -5.03 -3.95 -0.52
C VAL A 14 -6.13 -4.91 -0.95
N ARG A 15 -7.02 -5.30 -0.03
CA ARG A 15 -8.15 -6.18 -0.32
C ARG A 15 -9.43 -5.35 -0.44
N PRO A 16 -10.07 -5.30 -1.61
CA PRO A 16 -11.38 -4.66 -1.72
C PRO A 16 -12.41 -5.40 -0.85
N LYS A 17 -13.34 -4.64 -0.28
CA LYS A 17 -14.52 -5.15 0.45
C LYS A 17 -15.78 -4.70 -0.26
N THR A 18 -16.93 -5.19 0.19
CA THR A 18 -18.24 -4.72 -0.28
C THR A 18 -18.30 -3.19 -0.27
N GLY A 19 -18.67 -2.58 -1.40
CA GLY A 19 -18.72 -1.13 -1.59
C GLY A 19 -17.47 -0.51 -2.22
N ALA A 20 -16.38 -1.27 -2.40
CA ALA A 20 -15.20 -0.81 -3.12
C ALA A 20 -15.46 -0.65 -4.62
N ALA A 21 -14.75 0.27 -5.26
CA ALA A 21 -14.78 0.44 -6.70
C ALA A 21 -14.25 -0.82 -7.42
N ALA A 22 -14.87 -1.17 -8.56
CA ALA A 22 -14.41 -2.31 -9.38
C ALA A 22 -13.05 -2.05 -10.05
N ASP A 23 -12.77 -0.77 -10.34
CA ASP A 23 -11.50 -0.28 -10.86
C ASP A 23 -11.14 1.08 -10.20
N PRO A 24 -10.19 1.10 -9.25
CA PRO A 24 -9.74 2.33 -8.59
C PRO A 24 -8.75 3.14 -9.45
N GLY A 25 -8.39 2.66 -10.65
CA GLY A 25 -7.38 3.29 -11.50
C GLY A 25 -5.96 3.05 -11.00
N GLU A 26 -5.13 4.08 -11.09
CA GLU A 26 -3.74 4.04 -10.62
C GLU A 26 -3.71 4.11 -9.09
N ILE A 27 -2.90 3.24 -8.48
CA ILE A 27 -2.80 3.11 -7.03
C ILE A 27 -1.40 3.50 -6.58
N TYR A 28 -1.32 4.33 -5.53
CA TYR A 28 -0.06 4.72 -4.90
C TYR A 28 -0.16 4.60 -3.38
N PHE A 29 0.97 4.31 -2.74
CA PHE A 29 1.10 4.34 -1.30
C PHE A 29 2.20 5.32 -0.86
N PHE A 30 1.87 6.30 -0.03
CA PHE A 30 2.85 7.23 0.52
C PHE A 30 3.07 6.92 2.00
N SER A 31 4.27 6.46 2.37
CA SER A 31 4.59 6.23 3.78
C SER A 31 4.68 7.55 4.54
N GLU A 32 4.01 7.66 5.67
CA GLU A 32 4.03 8.86 6.52
C GLU A 32 5.39 9.08 7.19
N ASP A 33 6.11 8.01 7.51
CA ASP A 33 7.36 8.03 8.26
C ASP A 33 8.59 7.68 7.41
N GLY A 34 8.47 7.85 6.09
CA GLY A 34 9.58 7.68 5.15
C GLY A 34 10.07 6.25 5.00
N GLN A 35 9.30 5.25 5.43
CA GLN A 35 9.66 3.83 5.30
C GLN A 35 9.69 3.33 3.84
N VAL A 36 8.98 3.97 2.91
CA VAL A 36 8.94 3.63 1.48
C VAL A 36 9.41 4.83 0.67
N THR A 37 10.42 4.63 -0.18
CA THR A 37 10.86 5.68 -1.11
C THR A 37 9.88 5.79 -2.29
N SER A 38 9.76 7.00 -2.84
CA SER A 38 8.97 7.24 -4.07
C SER A 38 9.74 6.87 -5.34
N GLU A 39 11.06 6.67 -5.23
CA GLU A 39 11.94 6.33 -6.34
C GLU A 39 12.69 5.02 -6.05
N PRO A 40 12.65 4.02 -6.96
CA PRO A 40 11.91 4.00 -8.22
C PRO A 40 10.38 3.93 -8.01
N ALA A 41 9.62 4.22 -9.07
CA ALA A 41 8.16 4.18 -9.05
C ALA A 41 7.61 2.82 -8.57
N GLN A 42 6.53 2.87 -7.80
CA GLN A 42 5.88 1.67 -7.26
C GLN A 42 5.26 0.83 -8.38
N LYS A 43 5.25 -0.48 -8.17
CA LYS A 43 4.60 -1.44 -9.07
C LYS A 43 3.33 -1.95 -8.44
N VAL A 44 2.23 -1.95 -9.19
CA VAL A 44 0.93 -2.46 -8.72
C VAL A 44 0.51 -3.64 -9.58
N LYS A 45 0.16 -4.76 -8.95
CA LYS A 45 -0.35 -5.95 -9.63
C LYS A 45 -1.67 -6.40 -9.01
N ARG A 46 -2.72 -6.48 -9.81
CA ARG A 46 -3.99 -7.12 -9.42
C ARG A 46 -3.78 -8.64 -9.34
N GLN A 47 -4.24 -9.23 -8.24
CA GLN A 47 -4.13 -10.66 -7.93
C GLN A 47 -5.41 -11.40 -8.34
N PRO A 48 -5.36 -12.75 -8.49
CA PRO A 48 -6.54 -13.56 -8.84
C PRO A 48 -7.72 -13.44 -7.86
N ASP A 49 -7.45 -13.11 -6.60
CA ASP A 49 -8.48 -12.88 -5.57
C ASP A 49 -9.07 -11.46 -5.60
N GLY A 50 -8.72 -10.66 -6.62
CA GLY A 50 -9.16 -9.28 -6.76
C GLY A 50 -8.40 -8.27 -5.89
N SER A 51 -7.45 -8.72 -5.06
CA SER A 51 -6.61 -7.81 -4.28
C SER A 51 -5.54 -7.12 -5.15
N TYR A 52 -5.06 -5.97 -4.69
CA TYR A 52 -3.94 -5.25 -5.32
C TYR A 52 -2.69 -5.44 -4.47
N LEU A 53 -1.60 -5.86 -5.10
CA LEU A 53 -0.29 -5.95 -4.48
C LEU A 53 0.56 -4.80 -4.98
N ILE A 54 0.88 -3.87 -4.07
CA ILE A 54 1.77 -2.74 -4.30
C ILE A 54 3.16 -3.16 -3.83
N SER A 55 4.15 -2.97 -4.70
CA SER A 55 5.56 -3.25 -4.45
C SER A 55 6.34 -1.95 -4.53
N GLY A 56 6.98 -1.58 -3.43
CA GLY A 56 7.79 -0.36 -3.31
C GLY A 56 9.16 -0.66 -2.70
N THR A 57 10.11 0.25 -2.89
CA THR A 57 11.46 0.09 -2.33
C THR A 57 11.49 0.58 -0.89
N ARG A 58 12.10 -0.20 0.01
CA ARG A 58 12.32 0.20 1.40
C ARG A 58 13.33 1.36 1.39
N SER A 59 13.00 2.45 2.09
CA SER A 59 13.92 3.57 2.24
C SER A 59 15.12 3.20 3.11
N GLU A 60 16.31 3.67 2.76
CA GLU A 60 17.51 3.57 3.62
C GLU A 60 17.35 4.35 4.94
N PHE A 61 16.47 5.36 4.94
CA PHE A 61 16.12 6.17 6.11
C PHE A 61 14.98 5.56 6.94
N SER A 62 14.55 4.33 6.62
CA SER A 62 13.46 3.68 7.33
C SER A 62 13.79 3.53 8.82
N PRO A 63 12.94 4.02 9.73
CA PRO A 63 13.13 3.81 11.16
C PRO A 63 13.18 2.31 11.52
N LYS A 64 14.14 1.93 12.36
CA LYS A 64 14.33 0.53 12.78
C LYS A 64 13.23 0.10 13.76
N LYS A 65 12.94 -1.21 13.79
CA LYS A 65 12.02 -1.86 14.76
C LYS A 65 10.55 -1.41 14.67
N LYS A 66 10.09 -0.90 13.54
CA LYS A 66 8.66 -0.64 13.31
C LYS A 66 7.88 -1.94 13.13
N THR A 67 6.66 -1.95 13.65
CA THR A 67 5.69 -3.06 13.51
C THR A 67 4.51 -2.67 12.62
N THR A 68 4.42 -1.41 12.19
CA THR A 68 3.39 -0.88 11.31
C THR A 68 3.99 -0.02 10.19
N LEU A 69 3.27 0.08 9.07
CA LEU A 69 3.59 0.95 7.95
C LEU A 69 2.48 2.00 7.78
N PRO A 70 2.48 3.08 8.58
CA PRO A 70 1.50 4.15 8.40
C PRO A 70 1.72 4.85 7.07
N GLY A 71 0.64 5.14 6.35
CA GLY A 71 0.70 5.86 5.09
C GLY A 71 -0.65 6.15 4.47
N THR A 72 -0.63 6.85 3.35
CA THR A 72 -1.83 7.21 2.60
C THR A 72 -1.91 6.38 1.33
N LEU A 73 -3.04 5.69 1.15
CA LEU A 73 -3.40 5.02 -0.11
C LEU A 73 -4.16 5.98 -1.01
N VAL A 74 -3.72 6.11 -2.25
CA VAL A 74 -4.32 6.99 -3.26
C VAL A 74 -4.78 6.15 -4.45
N ALA A 75 -5.94 6.49 -5.00
CA ALA A 75 -6.52 5.90 -6.20
C ALA A 75 -6.98 7.00 -7.17
N SER A 76 -6.53 6.97 -8.42
CA SER A 76 -6.85 8.02 -9.39
C SER A 76 -8.33 8.08 -9.78
N ARG A 77 -9.06 6.96 -9.72
CA ARG A 77 -10.52 6.88 -9.93
C ARG A 77 -11.32 6.71 -8.63
N GLY A 78 -10.64 6.68 -7.49
CA GLY A 78 -11.24 6.54 -6.17
C GLY A 78 -11.50 5.10 -5.74
N TRP A 79 -11.62 4.91 -4.43
CA TRP A 79 -11.68 3.61 -3.78
C TRP A 79 -13.10 3.06 -3.57
N ALA A 80 -14.12 3.92 -3.64
CA ALA A 80 -15.51 3.55 -3.38
C ALA A 80 -16.34 3.64 -4.66
N GLY A 81 -17.25 2.67 -4.87
CA GLY A 81 -18.11 2.61 -6.07
C GLY A 81 -19.22 3.68 -6.13
N GLY A 82 -19.31 4.54 -5.10
CA GLY A 82 -20.25 5.65 -5.02
C GLY A 82 -19.53 7.00 -5.01
N LYS A 83 -19.57 7.73 -3.89
CA LYS A 83 -18.81 8.98 -3.73
C LYS A 83 -17.30 8.66 -3.83
N PRO A 84 -16.55 9.28 -4.75
CA PRO A 84 -15.14 8.98 -4.92
C PRO A 84 -14.36 9.26 -3.64
N LEU A 85 -13.77 8.20 -3.07
CA LEU A 85 -12.78 8.32 -2.00
C LEU A 85 -11.41 8.26 -2.67
N SER A 86 -10.82 9.39 -3.02
CA SER A 86 -9.54 9.42 -3.76
C SER A 86 -8.35 8.99 -2.92
N ALA A 87 -8.39 9.24 -1.61
CA ALA A 87 -7.32 8.87 -0.70
C ALA A 87 -7.83 8.54 0.70
N PHE A 88 -7.14 7.64 1.40
CA PHE A 88 -7.38 7.39 2.83
C PHE A 88 -6.10 6.94 3.53
N ARG A 89 -6.02 7.25 4.82
CA ARG A 89 -4.93 6.80 5.70
C ARG A 89 -5.09 5.32 6.04
N ALA A 90 -4.00 4.58 5.99
CA ALA A 90 -3.91 3.18 6.36
C ALA A 90 -2.70 2.95 7.28
N GLU A 91 -2.84 2.03 8.22
CA GLU A 91 -1.74 1.57 9.07
C GLU A 91 -1.65 0.04 9.04
N PRO A 92 -1.25 -0.55 7.89
CA PRO A 92 -1.04 -1.98 7.80
C PRO A 92 0.03 -2.44 8.80
N ALA A 93 -0.29 -3.49 9.55
CA ALA A 93 0.69 -4.21 10.34
C ALA A 93 1.73 -4.88 9.44
N TYR A 94 3.01 -4.79 9.79
CA TYR A 94 4.00 -5.72 9.28
C TYR A 94 3.70 -7.10 9.88
N PRO A 95 3.93 -8.21 9.15
CA PRO A 95 3.86 -9.52 9.77
C PRO A 95 4.85 -9.59 10.92
N GLY A 96 4.43 -10.33 11.94
CA GLY A 96 5.40 -10.91 12.84
C GLY A 96 6.37 -11.80 12.08
N LYS A 97 7.60 -11.88 12.59
CA LYS A 97 8.55 -12.92 12.18
C LYS A 97 7.93 -14.31 12.29
#